data_AF-A0C560-F1
#
_entry.id   AF-A0C560-F1
#
_cell.length_a   1.000
_cell.length_b   1.000
_cell.length_c   1.000
_cell.angle_alpha   90.00
_cell.angle_beta   90.00
_cell.angle_gamma   90.00
#
_symmetry.space_group_name_H-M   'P 1'
#
loop_
_entity.id
_entity.type
_entity.pdbx_description
1 polymer ?
#
loop_
_entity_poly.entity_id
_entity_poly.type
_entity_poly.pdbx_seq_one_letter_code
_entity_poly.pdbx_strand_id
1 'polypeptide(L)'
;MNQQQYNEMFTAFQTNKILVEQFDTYLKQKVLLLIFMKCGHFYDEHLFQQLIEVSLNNGVIDLESFINQYNETVDTLQYRSEILNNKIKELRVLHQQLSDQLNSDALQQNSLTLQIMDCQNIEIRDPSVYFQICCGAKTHKTRTMKGISPQFQEQFEFPIDSSCQDVIITLFDSMSDNMIGYTQFLISELREQKLKDISVNLQRQDNMKIKTKLHVILKFNHSKESLYKQEQQKLNHEINQNNMEIKETQQALNCLAKVFSGGCIKIRQLPPILEIKEFELKCLDALNQASQDRIQDWVPLFYKLTGLVVALSVLISLYRCQFMELTLLAFMMQLLILRDINQKWMRVFTYLFAVLFLYDLLWIYICGGSYGITKGEQHINKFVTALSYVELLAKIPFTIVLWKHSVEFEQFLSYFI
;
A
#
# COMPACT_ATOMS: atom_id res chain seq x y z
N MET A 1 33.13 -2.91 30.69
CA MET A 1 33.76 -1.57 30.77
C MET A 1 33.17 -0.88 32.00
N ASN A 2 33.98 -0.41 32.94
CA ASN A 2 33.45 0.31 34.11
C ASN A 2 32.80 1.62 33.62
N GLN A 3 31.69 2.02 34.22
CA GLN A 3 30.98 3.27 33.98
C GLN A 3 31.91 4.50 34.00
N GLN A 4 33.00 4.42 34.76
CA GLN A 4 34.07 5.43 34.76
C GLN A 4 34.85 5.52 33.44
N GLN A 5 35.19 4.40 32.79
CA GLN A 5 35.85 4.39 31.46
C GLN A 5 34.90 4.80 30.33
N TYR A 6 33.61 4.49 30.47
CA TYR A 6 32.58 5.00 29.55
C TYR A 6 32.48 6.51 29.64
N ASN A 7 32.44 7.04 30.87
CA ASN A 7 32.38 8.48 31.10
C ASN A 7 33.66 9.17 30.64
N GLU A 8 34.85 8.64 30.92
CA GLU A 8 36.13 9.21 30.43
C GLU A 8 36.22 9.25 28.91
N MET A 9 35.77 8.19 28.22
CA MET A 9 35.75 8.14 26.76
C MET A 9 34.67 9.06 26.16
N PHE A 10 33.50 9.18 26.81
CA PHE A 10 32.43 10.10 26.43
C PHE A 10 32.82 11.58 26.67
N THR A 11 33.51 11.87 27.78
CA THR A 11 34.06 13.19 28.09
C THR A 11 35.19 13.56 27.12
N ALA A 12 36.07 12.62 26.75
CA ALA A 12 37.10 12.82 25.73
C ALA A 12 36.53 13.05 24.32
N PHE A 13 35.35 12.49 24.02
CA PHE A 13 34.62 12.74 22.77
C PHE A 13 33.89 14.09 22.78
N GLN A 14 33.28 14.49 23.90
CA GLN A 14 32.62 15.80 24.05
C GLN A 14 33.62 16.97 24.07
N THR A 15 34.84 16.76 24.58
CA THR A 15 35.87 17.82 24.65
C THR A 15 36.62 18.04 23.34
N ASN A 16 36.65 17.05 22.44
CA ASN A 16 37.29 17.19 21.14
C ASN A 16 36.26 17.56 20.07
N LYS A 17 36.15 18.86 19.77
CA LYS A 17 35.65 19.32 18.47
C LYS A 17 36.58 18.73 17.40
N ILE A 18 36.19 17.62 16.80
CA ILE A 18 36.94 17.01 15.70
C ILE A 18 36.89 17.99 14.53
N LEU A 19 38.03 18.55 14.12
CA LEU A 19 38.15 19.41 12.93
C LEU A 19 38.19 18.53 11.66
N VAL A 20 37.37 18.87 10.65
CA VAL A 20 37.24 18.09 9.39
C VAL A 20 38.52 17.90 8.62
N GLU A 21 39.53 18.76 8.80
CA GLU A 21 40.81 18.60 8.11
C GLU A 21 41.56 17.32 8.52
N GLN A 22 41.16 16.67 9.61
CA GLN A 22 41.65 15.36 10.06
C GLN A 22 40.61 14.25 9.97
N PHE A 23 39.58 14.41 9.14
CA PHE A 23 38.64 13.33 8.78
C PHE A 23 39.32 12.33 7.83
N ASP A 24 40.46 11.81 8.28
CA ASP A 24 41.20 10.75 7.61
C ASP A 24 40.35 9.47 7.60
N THR A 25 40.58 8.62 6.61
CA THR A 25 39.87 7.36 6.37
C THR A 25 39.77 6.51 7.64
N TYR A 26 40.77 6.63 8.52
CA TYR A 26 40.85 5.99 9.83
C TYR A 26 39.82 6.50 10.86
N LEU A 27 39.55 7.81 10.91
CA LEU A 27 38.55 8.37 11.82
C LEU A 27 37.13 8.05 11.33
N LYS A 28 36.91 8.07 10.00
CA LYS A 28 35.68 7.58 9.36
C LYS A 28 35.41 6.12 9.75
N GLN A 29 36.45 5.28 9.69
CA GLN A 29 36.36 3.88 10.13
C GLN A 29 36.09 3.75 11.63
N LYS A 30 36.69 4.59 12.50
CA LYS A 30 36.41 4.57 13.94
C LYS A 30 35.01 5.04 14.29
N VAL A 31 34.48 6.08 13.65
CA VAL A 31 33.10 6.52 13.85
C VAL A 31 32.12 5.46 13.33
N LEU A 32 32.35 4.91 12.14
CA LEU A 32 31.58 3.78 11.63
C LEU A 32 31.64 2.57 12.57
N LEU A 33 32.80 2.28 13.17
CA LEU A 33 32.98 1.23 14.16
C LEU A 33 32.26 1.53 15.48
N LEU A 34 32.25 2.78 15.93
CA LEU A 34 31.61 3.19 17.18
C LEU A 34 30.08 3.21 17.05
N ILE A 35 29.58 3.63 15.89
CA ILE A 35 28.16 3.53 15.56
C ILE A 35 27.78 2.06 15.29
N PHE A 36 28.62 1.27 14.60
CA PHE A 36 28.49 -0.20 14.52
C PHE A 36 28.45 -0.85 15.90
N MET A 37 29.27 -0.40 16.85
CA MET A 37 29.29 -0.95 18.21
C MET A 37 28.07 -0.54 19.04
N LYS A 38 27.52 0.66 18.82
CA LYS A 38 26.30 1.13 19.47
C LYS A 38 25.03 0.51 18.87
N CYS A 39 25.06 0.19 17.58
CA CYS A 39 23.86 -0.12 16.79
C CYS A 39 23.88 -1.53 16.16
N GLY A 40 25.01 -2.22 16.17
CA GLY A 40 25.18 -3.64 15.80
C GLY A 40 25.42 -3.95 14.31
N HIS A 41 25.46 -2.97 13.39
CA HIS A 41 25.37 -3.22 11.94
C HIS A 41 26.25 -2.33 11.05
N PHE A 42 26.60 -2.83 9.85
CA PHE A 42 27.36 -2.09 8.82
C PHE A 42 26.46 -1.14 8.03
N TYR A 43 27.00 0.04 7.71
CA TYR A 43 26.32 1.17 7.10
C TYR A 43 26.27 1.09 5.57
N ASP A 44 25.19 1.65 4.99
CA ASP A 44 25.19 2.09 3.60
C ASP A 44 26.05 3.36 3.47
N GLU A 45 27.19 3.23 2.81
CA GLU A 45 28.22 4.28 2.73
C GLU A 45 27.69 5.57 2.07
N HIS A 46 26.76 5.46 1.13
CA HIS A 46 26.22 6.60 0.39
C HIS A 46 25.26 7.43 1.25
N LEU A 47 24.40 6.77 2.02
CA LEU A 47 23.42 7.43 2.90
C LEU A 47 24.11 8.01 4.14
N PHE A 48 25.15 7.34 4.64
CA PHE A 48 26.03 7.86 5.67
C PHE A 48 26.82 9.09 5.19
N GLN A 49 27.32 9.07 3.95
CA GLN A 49 27.98 10.23 3.35
C GLN A 49 27.04 11.43 3.22
N GLN A 50 25.79 11.22 2.78
CA GLN A 50 24.80 12.30 2.70
C GLN A 50 24.44 12.87 4.08
N LEU A 51 24.28 12.02 5.10
CA LEU A 51 24.02 12.49 6.46
C LEU A 51 25.22 13.25 7.02
N ILE A 52 26.45 12.75 6.84
CA ILE A 52 27.67 13.46 7.23
C ILE A 52 27.80 14.80 6.53
N GLU A 53 27.60 14.87 5.21
CA GLU A 53 27.70 16.11 4.44
C GLU A 53 26.74 17.19 4.94
N VAL A 54 25.54 16.80 5.37
CA VAL A 54 24.56 17.75 5.93
C VAL A 54 24.82 18.06 7.40
N SER A 55 25.34 17.11 8.19
CA SER A 55 25.71 17.33 9.60
C SER A 55 27.03 18.10 9.78
N LEU A 56 27.81 18.28 8.70
CA LEU A 56 29.08 19.00 8.72
C LEU A 56 28.89 20.53 8.70
N ASN A 57 28.50 21.09 9.83
CA ASN A 57 28.67 22.53 10.08
C ASN A 57 30.04 22.78 10.74
N ASN A 58 30.95 23.45 10.02
CA ASN A 58 32.30 23.80 10.50
C ASN A 58 33.22 22.62 10.87
N GLY A 59 32.93 21.44 10.33
CA GLY A 59 33.86 20.31 10.42
C GLY A 59 33.71 19.40 11.64
N VAL A 60 32.74 19.65 12.53
CA VAL A 60 32.50 18.85 13.73
C VAL A 60 31.15 18.14 13.58
N ILE A 61 31.12 16.81 13.75
CA ILE A 61 29.85 16.05 13.79
C ILE A 61 29.41 15.92 15.23
N ASP A 62 28.36 16.64 15.60
CA ASP A 62 27.67 16.44 16.87
C ASP A 62 26.74 15.21 16.76
N LEU A 63 26.94 14.23 17.63
CA LEU A 63 26.18 12.98 17.65
C LEU A 63 24.70 13.24 17.95
N GLU A 64 24.40 14.21 18.81
CA GLU A 64 23.03 14.58 19.15
C GLU A 64 22.33 15.20 17.94
N SER A 65 22.98 16.16 17.25
CA SER A 65 22.50 16.70 15.98
C SER A 65 22.29 15.62 14.91
N PHE A 66 23.18 14.63 14.82
CA PHE A 66 23.04 13.53 13.85
C PHE A 66 21.83 12.64 14.17
N ILE A 67 21.63 12.25 15.44
CA ILE A 67 20.48 11.44 15.86
C ILE A 67 19.17 12.21 15.63
N ASN A 68 19.13 13.50 15.96
CA ASN A 68 17.96 14.35 15.72
C ASN A 68 17.65 14.44 14.23
N GLN A 69 18.65 14.66 13.39
CA GLN A 69 18.48 14.73 11.94
C GLN A 69 18.03 13.39 11.33
N TYR A 70 18.54 12.27 11.84
CA TYR A 70 18.09 10.93 11.43
C TYR A 70 16.61 10.74 11.75
N ASN A 71 16.20 11.05 12.98
CA ASN A 71 14.80 10.92 13.41
C ASN A 71 13.89 11.86 12.59
N GLU A 72 14.29 13.12 12.37
CA GLU A 72 13.58 14.06 11.51
C GLU A 72 13.41 13.54 10.07
N THR A 73 14.44 12.87 9.53
CA THR A 73 14.40 12.27 8.19
C THR A 73 13.43 11.10 8.14
N VAL A 74 13.44 10.23 9.16
CA VAL A 74 12.50 9.11 9.28
C VAL A 74 11.06 9.64 9.39
N ASP A 75 10.81 10.61 10.26
CA ASP A 75 9.49 11.22 10.46
C ASP A 75 8.99 11.89 9.17
N THR A 76 9.87 12.61 8.46
CA THR A 76 9.55 13.25 7.18
C THR A 76 9.17 12.23 6.10
N LEU A 77 9.92 11.12 6.00
CA LEU A 77 9.62 10.05 5.04
C LEU A 77 8.33 9.29 5.39
N GLN A 78 8.09 9.04 6.68
CA GLN A 78 6.84 8.43 7.14
C GLN A 78 5.64 9.33 6.83
N TYR A 79 5.74 10.62 7.15
CA TYR A 79 4.71 11.62 6.86
C TYR A 79 4.44 11.74 5.37
N ARG A 80 5.49 11.79 4.53
CA ARG A 80 5.35 11.79 3.07
C ARG A 80 4.65 10.54 2.57
N SER A 81 5.01 9.36 3.09
CA SER A 81 4.34 8.11 2.74
C SER A 81 2.86 8.13 3.11
N GLU A 82 2.49 8.73 4.25
CA GLU A 82 1.10 8.86 4.68
C GLU A 82 0.30 9.79 3.76
N ILE A 83 0.84 10.97 3.41
CA ILE A 83 0.22 11.90 2.46
C ILE A 83 -0.04 11.21 1.12
N LEU A 84 0.96 10.53 0.56
CA LEU A 84 0.82 9.84 -0.73
C LEU A 84 -0.24 8.73 -0.66
N ASN A 85 -0.28 7.97 0.43
CA ASN A 85 -1.31 6.96 0.64
C ASN A 85 -2.72 7.56 0.69
N ASN A 86 -2.90 8.70 1.37
CA ASN A 86 -4.19 9.39 1.43
C ASN A 86 -4.59 9.95 0.05
N LYS A 87 -3.66 10.56 -0.68
CA LYS A 87 -3.88 11.02 -2.05
C LYS A 87 -4.32 9.87 -2.98
N ILE A 88 -3.70 8.69 -2.87
CA ILE A 88 -4.11 7.51 -3.66
C ILE A 88 -5.51 7.04 -3.30
N LYS A 89 -5.89 7.08 -2.01
CA LYS A 89 -7.26 6.73 -1.59
C LYS A 89 -8.28 7.69 -2.22
N GLU A 90 -8.02 9.00 -2.18
CA GLU A 90 -8.87 10.02 -2.79
C GLU A 90 -9.02 9.80 -4.31
N LEU A 91 -7.91 9.61 -5.02
CA LEU A 91 -7.92 9.34 -6.46
C LEU A 91 -8.70 8.06 -6.82
N ARG A 92 -8.63 7.01 -5.99
CA ARG A 92 -9.41 5.78 -6.18
C ARG A 92 -10.90 6.00 -5.97
N VAL A 93 -11.30 6.79 -4.99
CA VAL A 93 -12.71 7.16 -4.79
C VAL A 93 -13.24 7.93 -5.99
N LEU A 94 -12.47 8.90 -6.49
CA LEU A 94 -12.85 9.67 -7.67
C LEU A 94 -12.92 8.81 -8.94
N HIS A 95 -11.98 7.88 -9.12
CA HIS A 95 -12.02 6.90 -10.20
C HIS A 95 -13.28 6.01 -10.12
N GLN A 96 -13.65 5.56 -8.92
CA GLN A 96 -14.86 4.77 -8.71
C GLN A 96 -16.12 5.58 -9.05
N GLN A 97 -16.22 6.82 -8.58
CA GLN A 97 -17.33 7.72 -8.89
C GLN A 97 -17.49 7.96 -10.40
N LEU A 98 -16.39 8.17 -11.12
CA LEU A 98 -16.41 8.31 -12.59
C LEU A 98 -16.87 7.02 -13.28
N SER A 99 -16.44 5.86 -12.77
CA SER A 99 -16.89 4.57 -13.31
C SER A 99 -18.38 4.34 -13.07
N ASP A 100 -18.90 4.72 -11.91
CA ASP A 100 -20.32 4.58 -11.58
C ASP A 100 -21.18 5.52 -12.45
N GLN A 101 -20.73 6.76 -12.67
CA GLN A 101 -21.37 7.70 -13.59
C GLN A 101 -21.42 7.19 -15.03
N LEU A 102 -20.33 6.54 -15.49
CA LEU A 102 -20.27 5.95 -16.83
C LEU A 102 -21.25 4.79 -17.01
N ASN A 103 -21.54 4.05 -15.94
CA ASN A 103 -22.51 2.95 -15.95
C ASN A 103 -23.96 3.44 -15.85
N SER A 104 -24.21 4.60 -15.21
CA SER A 104 -25.56 5.15 -15.04
C SER A 104 -26.04 5.98 -16.22
N ASP A 105 -25.13 6.70 -16.89
CA ASP A 105 -25.47 7.50 -18.05
C ASP A 105 -25.62 6.58 -19.27
N ALA A 106 -26.86 6.46 -19.77
CA ALA A 106 -27.14 5.75 -21.01
C ALA A 106 -26.19 6.23 -22.11
N LEU A 107 -25.44 5.29 -22.71
CA LEU A 107 -24.38 5.49 -23.70
C LEU A 107 -24.83 6.41 -24.84
N GLN A 108 -24.65 7.72 -24.66
CA GLN A 108 -24.77 8.68 -25.76
C GLN A 108 -23.57 8.44 -26.67
N GLN A 109 -23.81 7.87 -27.85
CA GLN A 109 -22.77 7.66 -28.85
C GLN A 109 -22.20 9.02 -29.30
N ASN A 110 -20.94 9.03 -29.74
CA ASN A 110 -20.37 10.22 -30.39
C ASN A 110 -21.32 10.67 -31.50
N SER A 111 -21.58 11.98 -31.61
CA SER A 111 -22.42 12.51 -32.68
C SER A 111 -21.76 13.69 -33.36
N LEU A 112 -21.99 13.84 -34.66
CA LEU A 112 -21.65 15.04 -35.41
C LEU A 112 -22.93 15.80 -35.71
N THR A 113 -23.01 17.01 -35.19
CA THR A 113 -24.00 17.99 -35.62
C THR A 113 -23.46 18.73 -36.84
N LEU A 114 -24.21 18.67 -37.94
CA LEU A 114 -23.89 19.36 -39.19
C LEU A 114 -25.05 20.27 -39.56
N GLN A 115 -24.77 21.54 -39.81
CA GLN A 115 -25.75 22.51 -40.27
C GLN A 115 -25.35 23.06 -41.63
N ILE A 116 -26.26 22.97 -42.60
CA ILE A 116 -26.10 23.59 -43.92
C ILE A 116 -26.77 24.96 -43.86
N MET A 117 -25.97 26.02 -43.94
CA MET A 117 -26.45 27.39 -43.82
C MET A 117 -26.94 27.91 -45.16
N ASP A 118 -26.02 28.06 -46.11
CA ASP A 118 -26.28 28.54 -47.46
C ASP A 118 -25.32 27.95 -48.49
N CYS A 119 -25.64 28.18 -49.75
CA CYS A 119 -24.76 27.94 -50.87
C CYS A 119 -24.77 29.17 -51.78
N GLN A 120 -23.64 29.49 -52.41
CA GLN A 120 -23.47 30.71 -53.22
C GLN A 120 -22.83 30.37 -54.57
N ASN A 121 -23.17 31.15 -55.61
CA ASN A 121 -22.57 31.06 -56.95
C ASN A 121 -22.77 29.69 -57.62
N ILE A 122 -24.00 29.19 -57.67
CA ILE A 122 -24.34 27.96 -58.41
C ILE A 122 -24.36 28.26 -59.91
N GLU A 123 -23.54 27.56 -60.70
CA GLU A 123 -23.35 27.79 -62.15
C GLU A 123 -24.28 26.92 -63.01
N ILE A 124 -25.60 27.02 -62.81
CA ILE A 124 -26.61 26.24 -63.56
C ILE A 124 -27.75 27.17 -63.99
N ARG A 125 -28.36 26.86 -65.14
CA ARG A 125 -29.52 27.59 -65.63
C ARG A 125 -30.76 27.18 -64.82
N ASP A 126 -31.41 28.15 -64.19
CA ASP A 126 -32.60 27.98 -63.33
C ASP A 126 -32.38 26.97 -62.18
N PRO A 127 -31.44 27.24 -61.26
CA PRO A 127 -31.00 26.29 -60.24
C PRO A 127 -32.15 25.92 -59.29
N SER A 128 -32.44 24.63 -59.23
CA SER A 128 -33.28 23.97 -58.23
C SER A 128 -32.46 22.84 -57.65
N VAL A 129 -31.97 23.00 -56.41
CA VAL A 129 -30.89 22.17 -55.88
C VAL A 129 -31.21 21.59 -54.50
N TYR A 130 -30.57 20.48 -54.17
CA TYR A 130 -30.59 19.89 -52.83
C TYR A 130 -29.21 19.32 -52.48
N PHE A 131 -28.91 19.19 -51.19
CA PHE A 131 -27.72 18.51 -50.71
C PHE A 131 -28.05 17.10 -50.25
N GLN A 132 -27.19 16.14 -50.62
CA GLN A 132 -27.13 14.82 -50.04
C GLN A 132 -25.90 14.73 -49.15
N ILE A 133 -26.12 14.44 -47.86
CA ILE A 133 -25.08 14.35 -46.85
C ILE A 133 -24.91 12.87 -46.47
N CYS A 134 -23.72 12.34 -46.69
CA CYS A 134 -23.35 10.97 -46.34
C CYS A 134 -22.32 10.96 -45.21
N CYS A 135 -22.58 10.19 -44.16
CA CYS A 135 -21.62 9.90 -43.09
C CYS A 135 -21.72 8.41 -42.74
N GLY A 136 -20.70 7.64 -43.12
CA GLY A 136 -20.75 6.17 -43.06
C GLY A 136 -21.93 5.62 -43.87
N ALA A 137 -22.74 4.76 -43.24
CA ALA A 137 -23.93 4.18 -43.88
C ALA A 137 -25.17 5.09 -43.88
N LYS A 138 -25.12 6.25 -43.20
CA LYS A 138 -26.28 7.14 -43.09
C LYS A 138 -26.24 8.22 -44.16
N THR A 139 -27.42 8.47 -44.74
CA THR A 139 -27.61 9.50 -45.76
C THR A 139 -28.81 10.34 -45.42
N HIS A 140 -28.64 11.66 -45.45
CA HIS A 140 -29.72 12.64 -45.34
C HIS A 140 -29.78 13.52 -46.59
N LYS A 141 -30.98 14.00 -46.94
CA LYS A 141 -31.18 14.97 -48.01
C LYS A 141 -31.82 16.22 -47.44
N THR A 142 -31.35 17.39 -47.86
CA THR A 142 -32.02 18.66 -47.55
C THR A 142 -33.29 18.82 -48.39
N ARG A 143 -34.10 19.82 -48.07
CA ARG A 143 -35.17 20.29 -48.94
C ARG A 143 -34.58 20.85 -50.23
N THR A 144 -35.37 20.79 -51.29
CA THR A 144 -35.03 21.43 -52.57
C THR A 144 -35.25 22.94 -52.47
N MET A 145 -34.24 23.71 -52.85
CA MET A 145 -34.28 25.17 -52.85
C MET A 145 -34.01 25.72 -54.24
N LYS A 146 -34.64 26.86 -54.59
CA LYS A 146 -34.44 27.53 -55.87
C LYS A 146 -33.57 28.77 -55.70
N GLY A 147 -32.77 29.08 -56.73
CA GLY A 147 -31.96 30.30 -56.79
C GLY A 147 -30.45 30.03 -56.81
N ILE A 148 -29.69 31.04 -57.21
CA ILE A 148 -28.22 30.95 -57.38
C ILE A 148 -27.49 30.97 -56.02
N SER A 149 -28.15 31.50 -54.99
CA SER A 149 -27.65 31.54 -53.62
C SER A 149 -28.71 31.09 -52.59
N PRO A 150 -29.10 29.80 -52.58
CA PRO A 150 -30.14 29.29 -51.70
C PRO A 150 -29.68 29.25 -50.23
N GLN A 151 -30.62 29.53 -49.31
CA GLN A 151 -30.44 29.39 -47.86
C GLN A 151 -31.23 28.18 -47.37
N PHE A 152 -30.56 27.24 -46.71
CA PHE A 152 -31.18 26.00 -46.23
C PHE A 152 -31.51 26.10 -44.73
N GLN A 153 -30.52 26.48 -43.92
CA GLN A 153 -30.62 26.53 -42.45
C GLN A 153 -31.07 25.20 -41.83
N GLU A 154 -30.68 24.07 -42.46
CA GLU A 154 -31.07 22.74 -42.01
C GLU A 154 -29.96 22.11 -41.16
N GLN A 155 -30.35 21.48 -40.04
CA GLN A 155 -29.45 20.80 -39.11
C GLN A 155 -29.69 19.29 -39.12
N PHE A 156 -28.59 18.54 -39.10
CA PHE A 156 -28.55 17.09 -39.11
C PHE A 156 -27.66 16.60 -37.96
N GLU A 157 -28.00 15.43 -37.42
CA GLU A 157 -27.19 14.77 -36.40
C GLU A 157 -26.84 13.35 -36.86
N PHE A 158 -25.54 13.07 -36.92
CA PHE A 158 -25.02 11.78 -37.33
C PHE A 158 -24.36 11.10 -36.14
N PRO A 159 -24.82 9.93 -35.68
CA PRO A 159 -24.01 9.14 -34.76
C PRO A 159 -22.76 8.67 -35.49
N ILE A 160 -21.62 8.83 -34.83
CA ILE A 160 -20.30 8.50 -35.34
C ILE A 160 -19.87 7.20 -34.70
N ASP A 161 -19.79 6.16 -35.53
CA ASP A 161 -19.19 4.88 -35.16
C ASP A 161 -17.74 4.79 -35.67
N SER A 162 -17.09 3.64 -35.44
CA SER A 162 -15.73 3.38 -35.90
C SER A 162 -15.59 3.27 -37.42
N SER A 163 -16.69 3.14 -38.18
CA SER A 163 -16.68 3.03 -39.64
C SER A 163 -16.72 4.40 -40.33
N CYS A 164 -17.23 5.44 -39.65
CA CYS A 164 -17.30 6.80 -40.16
C CYS A 164 -15.91 7.48 -40.16
N GLN A 165 -15.25 7.52 -41.31
CA GLN A 165 -13.98 8.23 -41.49
C GLN A 165 -14.18 9.70 -41.87
N ASP A 166 -15.25 9.99 -42.62
CA ASP A 166 -15.50 11.27 -43.25
C ASP A 166 -17.01 11.61 -43.35
N VAL A 167 -17.27 12.87 -43.69
CA VAL A 167 -18.60 13.34 -44.11
C VAL A 167 -18.49 13.93 -45.50
N ILE A 168 -19.31 13.42 -46.42
CA ILE A 168 -19.36 13.86 -47.80
C ILE A 168 -20.67 14.61 -48.00
N ILE A 169 -20.57 15.87 -48.43
CA ILE A 169 -21.72 16.71 -48.75
C ILE A 169 -21.72 16.92 -50.26
N THR A 170 -22.77 16.46 -50.93
CA THR A 170 -22.89 16.48 -52.40
C THR A 170 -24.08 17.33 -52.81
N LEU A 171 -23.86 18.27 -53.72
CA LEU A 171 -24.88 19.14 -54.30
C LEU A 171 -25.44 18.51 -55.58
N PHE A 172 -26.76 18.37 -55.65
CA PHE A 172 -27.49 17.81 -56.79
C PHE A 172 -28.45 18.82 -57.39
N ASP A 173 -28.61 18.76 -58.72
CA ASP A 173 -29.73 19.42 -59.42
C ASP A 173 -30.98 18.54 -59.27
N SER A 174 -32.05 19.09 -58.69
CA SER A 174 -33.29 18.35 -58.48
C SER A 174 -34.01 17.95 -59.77
N MET A 175 -33.75 18.66 -60.87
CA MET A 175 -34.45 18.42 -62.14
C MET A 175 -33.79 17.30 -62.95
N SER A 176 -32.46 17.27 -62.97
CA SER A 176 -31.69 16.28 -63.74
C SER A 176 -31.10 15.15 -62.90
N ASP A 177 -31.13 15.26 -61.57
CA ASP A 177 -30.44 14.40 -60.59
C ASP A 177 -28.92 14.27 -60.85
N ASN A 178 -28.36 15.25 -61.57
CA ASN A 178 -26.93 15.31 -61.83
C ASN A 178 -26.19 15.93 -60.64
N MET A 179 -25.04 15.33 -60.33
CA MET A 179 -24.12 15.86 -59.34
C MET A 179 -23.45 17.14 -59.85
N ILE A 180 -23.55 18.22 -59.09
CA ILE A 180 -22.98 19.53 -59.42
C ILE A 180 -21.56 19.64 -58.84
N GLY A 181 -21.40 19.22 -57.60
CA GLY A 181 -20.12 19.18 -56.90
C GLY A 181 -20.27 18.66 -55.48
N TYR A 182 -19.15 18.39 -54.81
CA TYR A 182 -19.12 17.87 -53.46
C TYR A 182 -18.00 18.47 -52.63
N THR A 183 -18.06 18.27 -51.32
CA THR A 183 -16.97 18.52 -50.38
C THR A 183 -16.90 17.39 -49.37
N GLN A 184 -15.72 17.16 -48.80
CA GLN A 184 -15.47 16.10 -47.84
C GLN A 184 -14.78 16.69 -46.60
N PHE A 185 -15.19 16.26 -45.41
CA PHE A 185 -14.57 16.61 -44.14
C PHE A 185 -14.12 15.35 -43.42
N LEU A 186 -12.86 15.25 -43.03
CA LEU A 186 -12.35 14.13 -42.24
C LEU A 186 -12.83 14.27 -40.80
N ILE A 187 -13.44 13.21 -40.25
CA ILE A 187 -13.93 13.20 -38.86
C ILE A 187 -12.78 13.43 -37.88
N SER A 188 -11.57 12.93 -38.17
CA SER A 188 -10.38 13.12 -37.34
C SER A 188 -10.05 14.60 -37.09
N GLU A 189 -10.25 15.46 -38.09
CA GLU A 189 -10.01 16.91 -37.99
C GLU A 189 -11.09 17.64 -37.17
N LEU A 190 -12.27 17.03 -37.02
CA LEU A 190 -13.41 17.61 -36.30
C LEU A 190 -13.41 17.26 -34.81
N ARG A 191 -12.52 16.36 -34.35
CA ARG A 191 -12.52 15.85 -32.96
C ARG A 191 -12.19 16.89 -31.89
N GLU A 192 -11.70 18.06 -32.23
CA GLU A 192 -11.27 19.08 -31.26
C GLU A 192 -12.42 19.77 -30.47
N GLN A 193 -13.68 19.33 -30.63
CA GLN A 193 -14.88 19.91 -29.99
C GLN A 193 -15.16 21.40 -30.25
N LYS A 194 -14.32 22.05 -31.06
CA LYS A 194 -14.55 23.43 -31.48
C LYS A 194 -15.63 23.44 -32.55
N LEU A 195 -16.62 24.32 -32.38
CA LEU A 195 -17.56 24.65 -33.43
C LEU A 195 -16.77 25.19 -34.61
N LYS A 196 -16.89 24.53 -35.76
CA LYS A 196 -16.24 24.96 -37.00
C LYS A 196 -17.30 25.57 -37.90
N ASP A 197 -17.18 26.88 -38.09
CA ASP A 197 -17.99 27.66 -39.02
C ASP A 197 -17.13 27.91 -40.28
N ILE A 198 -17.44 27.21 -41.39
CA ILE A 198 -16.56 27.13 -42.57
C ILE A 198 -17.33 27.42 -43.86
N SER A 199 -16.74 28.25 -44.72
CA SER A 199 -17.14 28.39 -46.13
C SER A 199 -16.14 27.67 -47.03
N VAL A 200 -16.60 26.66 -47.78
CA VAL A 200 -15.75 25.78 -48.61
C VAL A 200 -16.18 25.83 -50.07
N ASN A 201 -15.22 25.82 -50.99
CA ASN A 201 -15.52 25.66 -52.42
C ASN A 201 -15.81 24.18 -52.71
N LEU A 202 -16.88 23.90 -53.44
CA LEU A 202 -17.20 22.55 -53.89
C LEU A 202 -16.20 22.08 -54.97
N GLN A 203 -16.11 20.78 -55.16
CA GLN A 203 -15.26 20.11 -56.14
C GLN A 203 -16.11 19.27 -57.10
N ARG A 204 -15.72 19.17 -58.36
CA ARG A 204 -16.31 18.24 -59.33
C ARG A 204 -15.74 16.83 -59.15
N GLN A 205 -16.31 15.86 -59.87
CA GLN A 205 -15.86 14.46 -59.88
C GLN A 205 -14.38 14.28 -60.27
N ASP A 206 -13.81 15.26 -60.98
CA ASP A 206 -12.40 15.34 -61.36
C ASP A 206 -11.51 16.05 -60.33
N ASN A 207 -12.04 16.31 -59.12
CA ASN A 207 -11.41 17.09 -58.04
C ASN A 207 -11.13 18.56 -58.38
N MET A 208 -11.65 19.10 -59.50
CA MET A 208 -11.50 20.52 -59.80
C MET A 208 -12.45 21.36 -58.93
N LYS A 209 -11.89 22.34 -58.22
CA LYS A 209 -12.66 23.31 -57.42
C LYS A 209 -13.54 24.16 -58.34
N ILE A 210 -14.83 24.26 -58.02
CA ILE A 210 -15.78 25.15 -58.70
C ILE A 210 -15.99 26.44 -57.89
N LYS A 211 -16.56 27.46 -58.53
CA LYS A 211 -16.83 28.76 -57.88
C LYS A 211 -17.94 28.69 -56.82
N THR A 212 -18.73 27.62 -56.84
CA THR A 212 -19.81 27.39 -55.89
C THR A 212 -19.25 27.18 -54.49
N LYS A 213 -19.69 28.02 -53.55
CA LYS A 213 -19.29 27.99 -52.14
C LYS A 213 -20.42 27.42 -51.30
N LEU A 214 -20.08 26.55 -50.37
CA LEU A 214 -20.98 26.00 -49.36
C LEU A 214 -20.59 26.53 -47.99
N HIS A 215 -21.55 27.08 -47.25
CA HIS A 215 -21.39 27.50 -45.87
C HIS A 215 -21.97 26.44 -44.93
N VAL A 216 -21.11 25.82 -44.11
CA VAL A 216 -21.49 24.78 -43.16
C VAL A 216 -20.97 25.06 -41.76
N ILE A 217 -21.76 24.68 -40.75
CA ILE A 217 -21.34 24.65 -39.35
C ILE A 217 -21.26 23.19 -38.90
N LEU A 218 -20.10 22.80 -38.37
CA LEU A 218 -19.80 21.45 -37.91
C LEU A 218 -19.45 21.47 -36.43
N LYS A 219 -20.07 20.59 -35.65
CA LYS A 219 -19.77 20.40 -34.22
C LYS A 219 -19.71 18.91 -33.89
N PHE A 220 -18.54 18.44 -33.49
CA PHE A 220 -18.36 17.07 -33.02
C PHE A 220 -18.66 17.01 -31.52
N ASN A 221 -19.72 16.29 -31.17
CA ASN A 221 -20.10 16.01 -29.79
C ASN A 221 -19.49 14.66 -29.40
N HIS A 222 -18.55 14.69 -28.47
CA HIS A 222 -18.03 13.45 -27.90
C HIS A 222 -19.07 12.83 -26.98
N SER A 223 -19.12 11.50 -26.97
CA SER A 223 -19.79 10.76 -25.93
C SER A 223 -19.18 11.14 -24.60
N LYS A 224 -20.03 11.30 -23.59
CA LYS A 224 -19.55 11.42 -22.19
C LYS A 224 -18.58 10.28 -21.86
N GLU A 225 -18.84 9.09 -22.38
CA GLU A 225 -17.98 7.90 -22.22
C GLU A 225 -16.54 8.14 -22.68
N SER A 226 -16.32 8.78 -23.83
CA SER A 226 -14.97 9.02 -24.36
C SER A 226 -14.19 10.04 -23.53
N LEU A 227 -14.87 11.08 -23.03
CA LEU A 227 -14.29 12.06 -22.10
C LEU A 227 -13.93 11.39 -20.77
N TYR A 228 -14.85 10.63 -20.20
CA TYR A 228 -14.62 9.89 -18.97
C TYR A 228 -13.50 8.86 -19.10
N LYS A 229 -13.39 8.15 -20.22
CA LYS A 229 -12.27 7.24 -20.50
C LYS A 229 -10.93 7.97 -20.51
N GLN A 230 -10.87 9.16 -21.11
CA GLN A 230 -9.66 9.97 -21.10
C GLN A 230 -9.29 10.45 -19.68
N GLU A 231 -10.27 10.86 -18.87
CA GLU A 231 -10.06 11.22 -17.47
C GLU A 231 -9.62 10.03 -16.62
N GLN A 232 -10.23 8.86 -16.79
CA GLN A 232 -9.81 7.61 -16.14
C GLN A 232 -8.36 7.26 -16.48
N GLN A 233 -7.93 7.44 -17.73
CA GLN A 233 -6.53 7.22 -18.11
C GLN A 233 -5.58 8.17 -17.40
N LYS A 234 -5.91 9.46 -17.30
CA LYS A 234 -5.12 10.45 -16.56
C LYS A 234 -5.03 10.10 -15.07
N LEU A 235 -6.14 9.73 -14.45
CA LEU A 235 -6.19 9.32 -13.04
C LEU A 235 -5.36 8.05 -12.78
N ASN A 236 -5.47 7.05 -13.65
CA ASN A 236 -4.68 5.83 -13.52
C ASN A 236 -3.17 6.11 -13.68
N HIS A 237 -2.80 7.03 -14.57
CA HIS A 237 -1.42 7.48 -14.69
C HIS A 237 -0.91 8.13 -13.40
N GLU A 238 -1.68 9.04 -12.80
CA GLU A 238 -1.33 9.71 -11.55
C GLU A 238 -1.27 8.73 -10.36
N ILE A 239 -2.20 7.79 -10.26
CA ILE A 239 -2.18 6.71 -9.26
C ILE A 239 -0.90 5.88 -9.39
N ASN A 240 -0.51 5.52 -10.62
CA ASN A 240 0.70 4.73 -10.85
C ASN A 240 1.97 5.50 -10.49
N GLN A 241 2.05 6.79 -10.80
CA GLN A 241 3.16 7.66 -10.38
C GLN A 241 3.29 7.71 -8.86
N ASN A 242 2.19 8.01 -8.14
CA ASN A 242 2.21 8.08 -6.68
C ASN A 242 2.58 6.72 -6.04
N ASN A 243 2.15 5.59 -6.63
CA ASN A 243 2.55 4.26 -6.15
C ASN A 243 4.05 4.00 -6.32
N MET A 244 4.68 4.50 -7.39
CA MET A 244 6.13 4.38 -7.55
C MET A 244 6.86 5.19 -6.47
N GLU A 245 6.42 6.43 -6.22
CA GLU A 245 7.01 7.28 -5.19
C GLU A 245 6.86 6.69 -3.78
N ILE A 246 5.74 6.03 -3.47
CA ILE A 246 5.57 5.30 -2.21
C ILE A 246 6.57 4.14 -2.12
N LYS A 247 6.77 3.38 -3.19
CA LYS A 247 7.75 2.28 -3.19
C LYS A 247 9.16 2.78 -2.95
N GLU A 248 9.54 3.90 -3.56
CA GLU A 248 10.83 4.55 -3.34
C GLU A 248 10.97 5.03 -1.89
N THR A 249 9.93 5.68 -1.35
CA THR A 249 9.90 6.14 0.05
C THR A 249 9.99 4.97 1.05
N GLN A 250 9.27 3.88 0.80
CA GLN A 250 9.33 2.66 1.60
C GLN A 250 10.67 1.96 1.48
N GLN A 251 11.29 1.96 0.30
CA GLN A 251 12.63 1.44 0.11
C GLN A 251 13.65 2.25 0.92
N ALA A 252 13.57 3.59 0.88
CA ALA A 252 14.41 4.46 1.70
C ALA A 252 14.21 4.20 3.20
N LEU A 253 12.97 4.09 3.67
CA LEU A 253 12.65 3.72 5.06
C LEU A 253 13.19 2.34 5.42
N ASN A 254 13.10 1.36 4.53
CA ASN A 254 13.65 0.02 4.75
C ASN A 254 15.18 0.03 4.78
N CYS A 255 15.84 0.86 3.97
CA CYS A 255 17.28 1.07 4.04
C CYS A 255 17.67 1.68 5.39
N LEU A 256 16.96 2.71 5.86
CA LEU A 256 17.15 3.32 7.18
C LEU A 256 16.88 2.31 8.31
N ALA A 257 15.81 1.52 8.22
CA ALA A 257 15.49 0.49 9.22
C ALA A 257 16.54 -0.62 9.26
N LYS A 258 17.11 -1.02 8.11
CA LYS A 258 18.20 -2.00 8.03
C LYS A 258 19.50 -1.52 8.69
N VAL A 259 19.70 -0.20 8.83
CA VAL A 259 20.81 0.36 9.61
C VAL A 259 20.76 -0.11 11.08
N PHE A 260 19.58 -0.44 11.61
CA PHE A 260 19.38 -0.78 13.03
C PHE A 260 18.72 -2.15 13.29
N SER A 261 18.36 -2.92 12.25
CA SER A 261 17.60 -4.18 12.38
C SER A 261 18.35 -5.42 11.87
N GLY A 262 19.32 -5.88 12.65
CA GLY A 262 19.48 -7.30 12.97
C GLY A 262 19.65 -8.29 11.81
N GLY A 263 20.85 -8.40 11.24
CA GLY A 263 21.30 -9.58 10.50
C GLY A 263 22.65 -10.07 11.01
N CYS A 264 22.71 -11.22 11.69
CA CYS A 264 23.96 -11.88 12.05
C CYS A 264 24.74 -12.27 10.78
N ILE A 265 25.77 -11.52 10.43
CA ILE A 265 26.70 -11.90 9.35
C ILE A 265 27.82 -12.75 9.97
N LYS A 266 28.02 -13.96 9.43
CA LYS A 266 29.21 -14.78 9.69
C LYS A 266 30.45 -14.00 9.23
N ILE A 267 31.23 -13.52 10.20
CA ILE A 267 32.49 -12.81 9.98
C ILE A 267 33.48 -13.76 9.29
N ARG A 268 33.59 -13.70 7.96
CA ARG A 268 34.71 -14.30 7.23
C ARG A 268 35.79 -13.24 7.08
N GLN A 269 36.75 -13.33 8.01
CA GLN A 269 38.12 -12.83 7.95
C GLN A 269 38.30 -11.32 7.67
N LEU A 270 38.25 -10.52 8.75
CA LEU A 270 39.05 -9.31 8.83
C LEU A 270 40.52 -9.67 9.14
N PRO A 271 41.51 -8.87 8.68
CA PRO A 271 42.92 -9.12 8.94
C PRO A 271 43.25 -8.97 10.44
N PRO A 272 44.29 -9.65 10.93
CA PRO A 272 44.53 -9.81 12.35
C PRO A 272 45.10 -8.50 12.92
N ILE A 273 44.27 -7.74 13.64
CA ILE A 273 44.74 -6.72 14.59
C ILE A 273 44.57 -7.33 15.97
N LEU A 274 45.68 -7.83 16.53
CA LEU A 274 45.73 -8.70 17.70
C LEU A 274 45.16 -8.09 19.00
N GLU A 275 44.95 -6.78 19.08
CA GLU A 275 44.45 -6.12 20.30
C GLU A 275 42.93 -6.05 20.41
N ILE A 276 42.19 -6.26 19.31
CA ILE A 276 40.72 -6.19 19.30
C ILE A 276 40.09 -7.47 19.91
N LYS A 277 40.79 -8.61 19.86
CA LYS A 277 40.26 -9.90 20.32
C LYS A 277 39.98 -9.95 21.82
N GLU A 278 40.79 -9.33 22.67
CA GLU A 278 40.53 -9.32 24.12
C GLU A 278 39.33 -8.46 24.50
N PHE A 279 39.10 -7.37 23.77
CA PHE A 279 37.96 -6.49 24.00
C PHE A 279 36.67 -7.11 23.48
N GLU A 280 36.70 -7.72 22.29
CA GLU A 280 35.56 -8.47 21.73
C GLU A 280 35.16 -9.64 22.63
N LEU A 281 36.13 -10.41 23.17
CA LEU A 281 35.82 -11.51 24.10
C LEU A 281 35.11 -11.02 25.37
N LYS A 282 35.63 -9.95 26.00
CA LYS A 282 35.04 -9.39 27.23
C LYS A 282 33.65 -8.79 27.00
N CYS A 283 33.40 -8.22 25.83
CA CYS A 283 32.08 -7.69 25.48
C CYS A 283 31.08 -8.81 25.16
N LEU A 284 31.50 -9.87 24.47
CA LEU A 284 30.67 -11.04 24.22
C LEU A 284 30.29 -11.73 25.55
N ASP A 285 31.23 -11.87 26.48
CA ASP A 285 30.98 -12.47 27.79
C ASP A 285 30.01 -11.65 28.63
N ALA A 286 30.10 -10.31 28.60
CA ALA A 286 29.18 -9.43 29.32
C ALA A 286 27.76 -9.45 28.74
N LEU A 287 27.61 -9.55 27.41
CA LEU A 287 26.32 -9.65 26.75
C LEU A 287 25.66 -11.01 26.99
N ASN A 288 26.46 -12.08 26.96
CA ASN A 288 26.02 -13.43 27.32
C ASN A 288 25.56 -13.46 28.78
N GLN A 289 26.31 -12.86 29.72
CA GLN A 289 25.90 -12.75 31.13
C GLN A 289 24.59 -11.99 31.31
N ALA A 290 24.42 -10.81 30.69
CA ALA A 290 23.20 -10.02 30.82
C ALA A 290 21.95 -10.68 30.21
N SER A 291 22.15 -11.56 29.20
CA SER A 291 21.08 -12.38 28.65
C SER A 291 20.74 -13.56 29.58
N GLN A 292 21.75 -14.21 30.17
CA GLN A 292 21.59 -15.31 31.13
C GLN A 292 20.87 -14.85 32.41
N ASP A 293 21.19 -13.67 32.94
CA ASP A 293 20.56 -13.12 34.15
C ASP A 293 19.05 -12.90 33.98
N ARG A 294 18.60 -12.45 32.79
CA ARG A 294 17.17 -12.26 32.50
C ARG A 294 16.40 -13.57 32.25
N ILE A 295 17.10 -14.64 31.90
CA ILE A 295 16.53 -15.98 31.66
C ILE A 295 16.35 -16.72 32.99
N GLN A 296 17.22 -16.45 33.98
CA GLN A 296 17.22 -17.11 35.29
C GLN A 296 15.91 -16.92 36.08
N ASP A 297 15.14 -15.86 35.80
CA ASP A 297 13.88 -15.56 36.50
C ASP A 297 12.66 -16.38 36.03
N TRP A 298 12.68 -16.94 34.81
CA TRP A 298 11.50 -17.57 34.21
C TRP A 298 11.27 -19.01 34.64
N VAL A 299 12.35 -19.76 34.92
CA VAL A 299 12.25 -21.18 35.29
C VAL A 299 11.57 -21.36 36.66
N PRO A 300 11.94 -20.62 37.73
CA PRO A 300 11.22 -20.70 39.00
C PRO A 300 9.76 -20.29 38.89
N LEU A 301 9.46 -19.31 38.03
CA LEU A 301 8.10 -18.84 37.76
C LEU A 301 7.26 -19.94 37.10
N PHE A 302 7.82 -20.66 36.12
CA PHE A 302 7.15 -21.78 35.46
C PHE A 302 6.76 -22.89 36.45
N TYR A 303 7.66 -23.29 37.36
CA TYR A 303 7.35 -24.31 38.37
C TYR A 303 6.28 -23.86 39.36
N LYS A 304 6.36 -22.61 39.85
CA LYS A 304 5.35 -22.04 40.75
C LYS A 304 3.97 -21.99 40.09
N LEU A 305 3.90 -21.56 38.84
CA LEU A 305 2.65 -21.52 38.09
C LEU A 305 2.11 -22.91 37.78
N THR A 306 2.97 -23.86 37.41
CA THR A 306 2.58 -25.26 37.20
C THR A 306 1.99 -25.87 38.47
N GLY A 307 2.65 -25.69 39.61
CA GLY A 307 2.14 -26.16 40.91
C GLY A 307 0.81 -25.53 41.29
N LEU A 308 0.65 -24.21 41.06
CA LEU A 308 -0.60 -23.49 41.30
C LEU A 308 -1.75 -24.03 40.44
N VAL A 309 -1.53 -24.20 39.12
CA VAL A 309 -2.54 -24.71 38.20
C VAL A 309 -2.92 -26.15 38.57
N VAL A 310 -1.96 -27.03 38.85
CA VAL A 310 -2.23 -28.41 39.30
C VAL A 310 -3.09 -28.44 40.57
N ALA A 311 -2.75 -27.62 41.57
CA ALA A 311 -3.52 -27.57 42.82
C ALA A 311 -4.96 -27.09 42.60
N LEU A 312 -5.16 -26.08 41.75
CA LEU A 312 -6.49 -25.58 41.39
C LEU A 312 -7.29 -26.63 40.61
N SER A 313 -6.68 -27.30 39.63
CA SER A 313 -7.36 -28.32 38.83
C SER A 313 -7.73 -29.56 39.66
N VAL A 314 -6.90 -29.96 40.64
CA VAL A 314 -7.27 -31.03 41.59
C VAL A 314 -8.46 -30.61 42.44
N LEU A 315 -8.46 -29.38 42.97
CA LEU A 315 -9.55 -28.87 43.79
C LEU A 315 -10.87 -28.77 42.99
N ILE A 316 -10.81 -28.28 41.76
CA ILE A 316 -11.99 -28.17 40.88
C ILE A 316 -12.45 -29.56 40.44
N SER A 317 -11.55 -30.53 40.27
CA SER A 317 -11.91 -31.90 39.89
C SER A 317 -12.85 -32.60 40.87
N LEU A 318 -12.90 -32.16 42.13
CA LEU A 318 -13.85 -32.64 43.14
C LEU A 318 -15.29 -32.25 42.83
N TYR A 319 -15.50 -31.20 42.02
CA TYR A 319 -16.80 -30.62 41.71
C TYR A 319 -17.15 -30.65 40.21
N ARG A 320 -16.16 -30.68 39.32
CA ARG A 320 -16.32 -30.68 37.85
C ARG A 320 -15.30 -31.62 37.21
N CYS A 321 -15.71 -32.39 36.20
CA CYS A 321 -14.78 -33.25 35.47
C CYS A 321 -13.73 -32.43 34.69
N GLN A 322 -12.47 -32.47 35.12
CA GLN A 322 -11.31 -31.81 34.47
C GLN A 322 -10.20 -32.81 34.07
N PHE A 323 -10.58 -34.03 33.73
CA PHE A 323 -9.63 -35.12 33.46
C PHE A 323 -8.61 -34.78 32.36
N MET A 324 -9.02 -34.05 31.32
CA MET A 324 -8.14 -33.70 30.20
C MET A 324 -6.99 -32.80 30.62
N GLU A 325 -7.27 -31.79 31.45
CA GLU A 325 -6.26 -30.86 31.95
C GLU A 325 -5.30 -31.55 32.91
N LEU A 326 -5.81 -32.31 33.88
CA LEU A 326 -4.99 -33.07 34.81
C LEU A 326 -4.10 -34.08 34.08
N THR A 327 -4.61 -34.72 33.02
CA THR A 327 -3.82 -35.65 32.18
C THR A 327 -2.70 -34.92 31.45
N LEU A 328 -2.96 -33.74 30.89
CA LEU A 328 -1.94 -32.94 30.21
C LEU A 328 -0.88 -32.40 31.16
N LEU A 329 -1.28 -31.92 32.35
CA LEU A 329 -0.36 -31.48 33.39
C LEU A 329 0.51 -32.64 33.89
N ALA A 330 -0.10 -33.81 34.14
CA ALA A 330 0.63 -35.01 34.56
C ALA A 330 1.63 -35.48 33.48
N PHE A 331 1.21 -35.48 32.21
CA PHE A 331 2.07 -35.83 31.09
C PHE A 331 3.21 -34.83 30.90
N MET A 332 2.94 -33.53 31.02
CA MET A 332 3.97 -32.49 30.98
C MET A 332 4.96 -32.64 32.13
N MET A 333 4.49 -32.87 33.35
CA MET A 333 5.33 -33.13 34.53
C MET A 333 6.17 -34.39 34.36
N GLN A 334 5.61 -35.46 33.79
CA GLN A 334 6.36 -36.68 33.48
C GLN A 334 7.49 -36.41 32.48
N LEU A 335 7.24 -35.66 31.40
CA LEU A 335 8.29 -35.29 30.43
C LEU A 335 9.36 -34.39 31.06
N LEU A 336 8.98 -33.48 31.95
CA LEU A 336 9.93 -32.64 32.70
C LEU A 336 10.82 -33.47 33.63
N ILE A 337 10.25 -34.45 34.34
CA ILE A 337 11.00 -35.34 35.24
C ILE A 337 11.96 -36.23 34.44
N LEU A 338 11.49 -36.78 33.32
CA LEU A 338 12.30 -37.61 32.42
C LEU A 338 13.34 -36.82 31.63
N ARG A 339 13.30 -35.48 31.68
CA ARG A 339 14.12 -34.57 30.87
C ARG A 339 14.01 -34.83 29.35
N ASP A 340 12.89 -35.37 28.90
CA ASP A 340 12.62 -35.70 27.49
C ASP A 340 11.72 -34.65 26.82
N ILE A 341 11.58 -33.48 27.46
CA ILE A 341 10.84 -32.38 26.87
C ILE A 341 11.66 -31.78 25.73
N ASN A 342 11.05 -31.65 24.56
CA ASN A 342 11.66 -30.99 23.41
C ASN A 342 10.80 -29.78 22.99
N GLN A 343 11.33 -28.93 22.10
CA GLN A 343 10.61 -27.75 21.64
C GLN A 343 9.24 -28.07 21.03
N LYS A 344 9.13 -29.21 20.34
CA LYS A 344 7.87 -29.63 19.71
C LYS A 344 6.81 -29.93 20.77
N TRP A 345 7.16 -30.66 21.83
CA TRP A 345 6.27 -30.94 22.94
C TRP A 345 5.81 -29.67 23.65
N MET A 346 6.72 -28.70 23.89
CA MET A 346 6.33 -27.41 24.49
C MET A 346 5.30 -26.66 23.65
N ARG A 347 5.49 -26.61 22.32
CA ARG A 347 4.50 -26.00 21.41
C ARG A 347 3.16 -26.75 21.44
N VAL A 348 3.19 -28.08 21.45
CA VAL A 348 1.98 -28.91 21.56
C VAL A 348 1.23 -28.61 22.85
N PHE A 349 1.93 -28.54 23.99
CA PHE A 349 1.30 -28.16 25.25
C PHE A 349 0.70 -26.74 25.18
N THR A 350 1.41 -25.76 24.63
CA THR A 350 0.87 -24.40 24.47
C THR A 350 -0.44 -24.40 23.70
N TYR A 351 -0.53 -25.11 22.58
CA TYR A 351 -1.77 -25.20 21.80
C TYR A 351 -2.89 -25.93 22.56
N LEU A 352 -2.59 -27.03 23.22
CA LEU A 352 -3.60 -27.79 23.98
C LEU A 352 -4.14 -26.98 25.17
N PHE A 353 -3.29 -26.26 25.90
CA PHE A 353 -3.73 -25.36 26.97
C PHE A 353 -4.54 -24.18 26.45
N ALA A 354 -4.20 -23.62 25.28
CA ALA A 354 -5.02 -22.58 24.65
C ALA A 354 -6.43 -23.09 24.27
N VAL A 355 -6.53 -24.33 23.78
CA VAL A 355 -7.83 -24.96 23.50
C VAL A 355 -8.63 -25.23 24.78
N LEU A 356 -7.97 -25.73 25.84
CA LEU A 356 -8.60 -25.92 27.15
C LEU A 356 -9.09 -24.60 27.75
N PHE A 357 -8.33 -23.51 27.58
CA PHE A 357 -8.74 -22.18 28.01
C PHE A 357 -10.06 -21.73 27.35
N LEU A 358 -10.21 -21.97 26.04
CA LEU A 358 -11.47 -21.68 25.32
C LEU A 358 -12.61 -22.59 25.80
N TYR A 359 -12.32 -23.86 26.09
CA TYR A 359 -13.30 -24.79 26.65
C TYR A 359 -13.82 -24.32 28.01
N ASP A 360 -12.96 -23.79 28.88
CA ASP A 360 -13.38 -23.27 30.18
C ASP A 360 -14.19 -21.98 30.07
N LEU A 361 -13.83 -21.07 29.15
CA LEU A 361 -14.65 -19.90 28.85
C LEU A 361 -16.06 -20.29 28.40
N LEU A 362 -16.17 -21.27 27.50
CA LEU A 362 -17.45 -21.79 27.03
C LEU A 362 -18.25 -22.41 28.19
N TRP A 363 -17.59 -23.20 29.04
CA TRP A 363 -18.24 -23.83 30.18
C TRP A 363 -18.76 -22.80 31.18
N ILE A 364 -17.95 -21.80 31.54
CA ILE A 364 -18.35 -20.71 32.43
C ILE A 364 -19.54 -19.93 31.84
N TYR A 365 -19.54 -19.70 30.52
CA TYR A 365 -20.66 -19.02 29.83
C TYR A 365 -21.97 -19.83 29.93
N ILE A 366 -21.92 -21.14 29.67
CA ILE A 366 -23.11 -22.01 29.69
C ILE A 366 -23.60 -22.24 31.12
N CYS A 367 -22.70 -22.61 32.02
CA CYS A 367 -23.05 -22.99 33.40
C CYS A 367 -23.26 -21.78 34.31
N GLY A 368 -22.66 -20.62 34.00
CA GLY A 368 -22.85 -19.38 34.74
C GLY A 368 -24.28 -18.83 34.68
N GLY A 369 -25.05 -19.18 33.63
CA GLY A 369 -26.45 -18.77 33.46
C GLY A 369 -27.48 -19.77 34.01
N SER A 370 -27.09 -21.00 34.34
CA SER A 370 -28.02 -22.04 34.78
C SER A 370 -28.23 -22.00 36.30
N TYR A 371 -29.33 -21.40 36.74
CA TYR A 371 -29.71 -21.40 38.16
C TYR A 371 -30.27 -22.77 38.56
N GLY A 372 -29.61 -23.44 39.50
CA GLY A 372 -30.07 -24.72 40.06
C GLY A 372 -31.49 -24.62 40.64
N ILE A 373 -32.23 -25.72 40.56
CA ILE A 373 -33.66 -25.82 40.95
C ILE A 373 -33.80 -25.78 42.48
N THR A 374 -32.79 -26.23 43.22
CA THR A 374 -32.79 -26.21 44.70
C THR A 374 -31.85 -25.16 45.27
N LYS A 375 -32.22 -24.55 46.42
CA LYS A 375 -31.40 -23.52 47.10
C LYS A 375 -29.98 -24.03 47.44
N GLY A 376 -29.82 -25.32 47.75
CA GLY A 376 -28.51 -25.93 48.05
C GLY A 376 -27.59 -25.99 46.84
N GLU A 377 -28.09 -26.43 45.68
CA GLU A 377 -27.34 -26.49 44.43
C GLU A 377 -26.88 -25.10 43.96
N GLN A 378 -27.67 -24.05 44.23
CA GLN A 378 -27.31 -22.69 43.85
C GLN A 378 -26.03 -22.20 44.54
N HIS A 379 -25.82 -22.55 45.81
CA HIS A 379 -24.60 -22.15 46.52
C HIS A 379 -23.37 -22.93 46.01
N ILE A 380 -23.52 -24.22 45.75
CA ILE A 380 -22.45 -25.07 45.20
C ILE A 380 -22.09 -24.57 43.79
N ASN A 381 -23.07 -24.33 42.92
CA ASN A 381 -22.82 -23.86 41.55
C ASN A 381 -22.13 -22.49 41.55
N LYS A 382 -22.52 -21.56 42.43
CA LYS A 382 -21.83 -20.27 42.57
C LYS A 382 -20.39 -20.43 43.02
N PHE A 383 -20.13 -21.34 43.96
CA PHE A 383 -18.77 -21.65 44.42
C PHE A 383 -17.91 -22.26 43.31
N VAL A 384 -18.43 -23.25 42.58
CA VAL A 384 -17.71 -23.91 41.47
C VAL A 384 -17.42 -22.92 40.34
N THR A 385 -18.39 -22.06 40.00
CA THR A 385 -18.19 -20.99 39.00
C THR A 385 -17.13 -20.00 39.45
N ALA A 386 -17.15 -19.54 40.70
CA ALA A 386 -16.12 -18.64 41.24
C ALA A 386 -14.73 -19.29 41.21
N LEU A 387 -14.63 -20.57 41.58
CA LEU A 387 -13.38 -21.32 41.55
C LEU A 387 -12.86 -21.49 40.12
N SER A 388 -13.76 -21.72 39.15
CA SER A 388 -13.42 -21.80 37.72
C SER A 388 -12.88 -20.47 37.17
N TYR A 389 -13.39 -19.33 37.64
CA TYR A 389 -12.81 -18.01 37.29
C TYR A 389 -11.39 -17.84 37.83
N VAL A 390 -11.12 -18.27 39.06
CA VAL A 390 -9.78 -18.19 39.67
C VAL A 390 -8.79 -19.05 38.90
N GLU A 391 -9.17 -20.27 38.53
CA GLU A 391 -8.34 -21.14 37.70
C GLU A 391 -8.10 -20.55 36.29
N LEU A 392 -9.13 -19.99 35.66
CA LEU A 392 -8.99 -19.33 34.36
C LEU A 392 -7.98 -18.17 34.43
N LEU A 393 -8.00 -17.37 35.50
CA LEU A 393 -7.03 -16.29 35.70
C LEU A 393 -5.61 -16.81 35.93
N ALA A 394 -5.45 -17.95 36.62
CA ALA A 394 -4.14 -18.59 36.81
C ALA A 394 -3.57 -19.17 35.50
N LYS A 395 -4.43 -19.62 34.58
CA LYS A 395 -4.05 -20.17 33.27
C LYS A 395 -3.44 -19.15 32.32
N ILE A 396 -3.80 -17.87 32.42
CA ILE A 396 -3.27 -16.80 31.55
C ILE A 396 -1.74 -16.66 31.68
N PRO A 397 -1.18 -16.34 32.86
CA PRO A 397 0.26 -16.23 33.02
C PRO A 397 0.97 -17.56 32.77
N PHE A 398 0.35 -18.69 33.12
CA PHE A 398 0.90 -20.01 32.83
C PHE A 398 1.06 -20.25 31.31
N THR A 399 0.03 -19.95 30.52
CA THR A 399 0.07 -20.11 29.05
C THR A 399 1.09 -19.18 28.40
N ILE A 400 1.23 -17.94 28.91
CA ILE A 400 2.25 -16.99 28.44
C ILE A 400 3.66 -17.52 28.71
N VAL A 401 3.92 -18.02 29.92
CA VAL A 401 5.22 -18.60 30.29
C VAL A 401 5.53 -19.84 29.46
N LEU A 402 4.53 -20.69 29.23
CA LEU A 402 4.66 -21.89 28.40
C LEU A 402 4.94 -21.53 26.93
N TRP A 403 4.25 -20.52 26.38
CA TRP A 403 4.51 -20.01 25.04
C TRP A 403 5.92 -19.43 24.92
N LYS A 404 6.36 -18.63 25.89
CA LYS A 404 7.71 -18.08 25.93
C LYS A 404 8.77 -19.19 25.90
N HIS A 405 8.65 -20.19 26.77
CA HIS A 405 9.55 -21.34 26.76
C HIS A 405 9.48 -22.18 25.48
N SER A 406 8.37 -22.16 24.74
CA SER A 406 8.26 -22.83 23.44
C SER A 406 9.05 -22.11 22.33
N VAL A 407 9.22 -20.79 22.44
CA VAL A 407 9.97 -19.95 21.49
C VAL A 407 11.46 -19.98 21.84
N GLU A 408 11.81 -19.76 23.11
CA GLU A 408 13.17 -19.69 23.65
C GLU A 408 13.66 -21.06 24.18
N PHE A 409 13.33 -22.15 23.49
CA PHE A 409 13.51 -23.51 24.02
C PHE A 409 14.97 -23.89 24.28
N GLU A 410 15.90 -23.43 23.44
CA GLU A 410 17.34 -23.73 23.60
C GLU A 410 17.90 -23.15 24.91
N GLN A 411 17.43 -21.98 25.31
CA GLN A 411 17.81 -21.30 26.55
C GLN A 411 17.18 -21.97 27.77
N PHE A 412 15.97 -22.50 27.63
CA PHE A 412 15.32 -23.29 28.67
C PHE A 412 16.07 -24.60 28.92
N LEU A 413 16.46 -25.33 27.86
CA LEU A 413 17.15 -26.61 27.98
C LEU A 413 18.50 -26.48 28.70
N SER A 414 19.24 -25.38 28.48
CA SER A 414 20.52 -25.14 29.14
C SER A 414 20.45 -25.00 30.66
N TYR A 415 19.25 -24.85 31.24
CA TYR A 415 19.07 -24.82 32.69
C TYR A 415 18.85 -26.21 33.30
N PHE A 416 18.47 -27.19 32.48
CA PHE A 416 18.16 -28.57 32.92
C PHE A 416 19.36 -29.52 32.82
N ILE A 417 20.31 -29.18 31.96
CA ILE A 417 21.61 -29.85 31.82
C ILE A 417 22.55 -29.24 32.85
#